data_AF-U9SIY2-F1
#
_entry.id   AF-U9SIY2-F1
#
_cell.length_a   1.000
_cell.length_b   1.000
_cell.length_c   1.000
_cell.angle_alpha   90.00
_cell.angle_beta   90.00
_cell.angle_gamma   90.00
#
_symmetry.space_group_name_H-M   'P 1'
#
loop_
_entity.id
_entity.type
_entity.pdbx_description
1 polymer ?
#
loop_
_entity_poly.entity_id
_entity_poly.type
_entity_poly.pdbx_seq_one_letter_code
_entity_poly.pdbx_strand_id
1 'polypeptide(L)'
;MSAMLMIIHNSIIDALNFDSLHAGDDQRDRDRAKKLLELVDSKFKISTMYMIDLTYLLTILEVKSSLDATIATIKTQFISFDDQPPIYGTNLQQFLQNNPFYNNHIPDDFVHFAKALVHSLQARFPCNDLYDSMKILDPKELPLQESALSSYGIEELKLICEHFGNQKHKSNGIPVQPLINSSECKKEWQMVKYMKSIRNYDIIIEGWHHIWSTRSQFKNQFPNVNILVNIVLLVPLSNANVERVYAFNNTSDNIEEFNWDKAFNQWKNEHVRRVNTNNV
;
A
#
# COMPACT_ATOMS: atom_id res chain seq x y z
N MET A 1 -12.12 -12.52 -11.42
CA MET A 1 -10.98 -11.69 -11.88
C MET A 1 -10.04 -12.45 -12.81
N SER A 2 -9.75 -13.73 -12.54
CA SER A 2 -8.99 -14.63 -13.43
C SER A 2 -9.50 -14.68 -14.90
N ALA A 3 -10.82 -14.59 -15.15
CA ALA A 3 -11.40 -14.71 -16.50
C ALA A 3 -11.03 -13.59 -17.50
N MET A 4 -10.96 -12.32 -17.06
CA MET A 4 -10.66 -11.18 -17.96
C MET A 4 -9.19 -11.15 -18.39
N LEU A 5 -8.30 -11.63 -17.51
CA LEU A 5 -6.88 -11.74 -17.77
C LEU A 5 -6.52 -12.94 -18.63
N MET A 6 -7.27 -14.04 -18.50
CA MET A 6 -7.17 -15.18 -19.39
C MET A 6 -7.52 -14.77 -20.84
N ILE A 7 -8.46 -13.84 -21.02
CA ILE A 7 -8.81 -13.27 -22.34
C ILE A 7 -7.63 -12.45 -22.91
N ILE A 8 -7.00 -11.58 -22.11
CA ILE A 8 -5.85 -10.79 -22.56
C ILE A 8 -4.66 -11.69 -22.88
N HIS A 9 -4.37 -12.67 -22.02
CA HIS A 9 -3.27 -13.59 -22.22
C HIS A 9 -3.49 -14.51 -23.44
N ASN A 10 -4.70 -15.04 -23.61
CA ASN A 10 -5.06 -15.83 -24.79
C ASN A 10 -4.99 -14.96 -26.06
N SER A 11 -5.43 -13.70 -26.00
CA SER A 11 -5.32 -12.78 -27.13
C SER A 11 -3.87 -12.48 -27.53
N ILE A 12 -2.93 -12.41 -26.57
CA ILE A 12 -1.49 -12.26 -26.85
C ILE A 12 -0.94 -13.53 -27.50
N ILE A 13 -1.34 -14.71 -27.03
CA ILE A 13 -0.93 -15.98 -27.62
C ILE A 13 -1.51 -16.15 -29.03
N ASP A 14 -2.76 -15.80 -29.24
CA ASP A 14 -3.43 -15.87 -30.54
C ASP A 14 -2.77 -14.92 -31.53
N ALA A 15 -2.38 -13.72 -31.09
CA ALA A 15 -1.60 -12.78 -31.90
C ALA A 15 -0.21 -13.33 -32.23
N LEU A 16 0.52 -13.88 -31.25
CA LEU A 16 1.84 -14.47 -31.49
C LEU A 16 1.78 -15.72 -32.40
N ASN A 17 0.74 -16.54 -32.26
CA ASN A 17 0.48 -17.68 -33.14
C ASN A 17 0.14 -17.22 -34.55
N PHE A 18 -0.69 -16.18 -34.68
CA PHE A 18 -1.00 -15.56 -35.96
C PHE A 18 0.27 -15.04 -36.63
N ASP A 19 1.10 -14.27 -35.93
CA ASP A 19 2.36 -13.72 -36.45
C ASP A 19 3.39 -14.81 -36.79
N SER A 20 3.46 -15.89 -35.99
CA SER A 20 4.30 -17.06 -36.28
C SER A 20 3.96 -17.73 -37.61
N LEU A 21 2.67 -17.72 -37.99
CA LEU A 21 2.15 -18.41 -39.17
C LEU A 21 1.93 -17.47 -40.37
N HIS A 22 1.66 -16.18 -40.14
CA HIS A 22 1.14 -15.23 -41.13
C HIS A 22 1.85 -13.87 -41.15
N ALA A 23 2.85 -13.62 -40.29
CA ALA A 23 3.74 -12.47 -40.54
C ALA A 23 4.29 -12.68 -41.96
N GLY A 24 4.13 -11.68 -42.84
CA GLY A 24 4.46 -11.75 -44.27
C GLY A 24 5.93 -12.10 -44.56
N ASP A 25 6.50 -11.71 -45.69
CA ASP A 25 7.84 -12.18 -46.11
C ASP A 25 9.03 -11.89 -45.13
N ASP A 26 8.84 -11.16 -44.02
CA ASP A 26 9.89 -10.94 -43.03
C ASP A 26 10.05 -12.13 -42.06
N GLN A 27 10.91 -13.08 -42.47
CA GLN A 27 11.30 -14.26 -41.69
C GLN A 27 11.72 -13.93 -40.25
N ARG A 28 12.25 -12.73 -40.00
CA ARG A 28 12.71 -12.31 -38.67
C ARG A 28 11.57 -12.14 -37.68
N ASP A 29 10.41 -11.65 -38.13
CA ASP A 29 9.25 -11.45 -37.26
C ASP A 29 8.61 -12.80 -36.89
N ARG A 30 8.56 -13.74 -37.84
CA ARG A 30 8.17 -15.14 -37.56
C ARG A 30 9.09 -15.80 -36.54
N ASP A 31 10.40 -15.67 -36.72
CA ASP A 31 11.38 -16.27 -35.80
C ASP A 31 11.32 -15.63 -34.40
N ARG A 32 11.02 -14.33 -34.34
CA ARG A 32 10.81 -13.61 -33.06
C ARG A 32 9.53 -14.05 -32.37
N ALA A 33 8.42 -14.19 -33.09
CA ALA A 33 7.15 -14.66 -32.55
C ALA A 33 7.28 -16.10 -32.00
N LYS A 34 7.98 -16.99 -32.72
CA LYS A 34 8.26 -18.36 -32.27
C LYS A 34 9.10 -18.38 -30.99
N LYS A 35 10.18 -17.60 -30.92
CA LYS A 35 10.98 -17.46 -29.70
C LYS A 35 10.16 -16.95 -28.52
N LEU A 36 9.24 -16.01 -28.74
CA LEU A 36 8.35 -15.51 -27.69
C LEU A 36 7.34 -16.58 -27.26
N LEU A 37 6.77 -17.35 -28.20
CA LEU A 37 5.88 -18.47 -27.87
C LEU A 37 6.58 -19.56 -27.04
N GLU A 38 7.85 -19.85 -27.31
CA GLU A 38 8.67 -20.76 -26.51
C GLU A 38 8.89 -20.26 -25.07
N LEU A 39 8.92 -18.93 -24.86
CA LEU A 39 9.07 -18.30 -23.55
C LEU A 39 7.74 -18.19 -22.78
N VAL A 40 6.59 -18.20 -23.46
CA VAL A 40 5.24 -18.20 -22.85
C VAL A 40 4.83 -19.64 -22.53
N ASP A 41 5.67 -20.32 -21.77
CA ASP A 41 5.42 -21.69 -21.33
C ASP A 41 4.35 -21.75 -20.20
N SER A 42 3.95 -22.96 -19.81
CA SER A 42 2.96 -23.14 -18.74
C SER A 42 3.41 -22.52 -17.40
N LYS A 43 4.72 -22.51 -17.12
CA LYS A 43 5.29 -21.94 -15.90
C LYS A 43 5.14 -20.41 -15.88
N PHE A 44 5.44 -19.73 -16.98
CA PHE A 44 5.27 -18.29 -17.13
C PHE A 44 3.81 -17.86 -16.95
N LYS A 45 2.86 -18.62 -17.53
CA LYS A 45 1.42 -18.37 -17.40
C LYS A 45 0.94 -18.46 -15.96
N ILE A 46 1.25 -19.56 -15.30
CA ILE A 46 0.86 -19.82 -13.91
C ILE A 46 1.50 -18.77 -12.98
N SER A 47 2.75 -18.37 -13.24
CA SER A 47 3.47 -17.33 -12.48
C SER A 47 2.84 -15.95 -12.66
N THR A 48 2.40 -15.61 -13.86
CA THR A 48 1.72 -14.34 -14.13
C THR A 48 0.36 -14.27 -13.43
N MET A 49 -0.42 -15.37 -13.44
CA MET A 49 -1.69 -15.44 -12.71
C MET A 49 -1.48 -15.21 -11.21
N TYR A 50 -0.49 -15.90 -10.62
CA TYR A 50 -0.14 -15.75 -9.22
C TYR A 50 0.24 -14.30 -8.87
N MET A 51 1.14 -13.69 -9.65
CA MET A 51 1.61 -12.33 -9.37
C MET A 51 0.48 -11.30 -9.42
N ILE A 52 -0.48 -11.47 -10.33
CA ILE A 52 -1.58 -10.51 -10.50
C ILE A 52 -2.59 -10.64 -9.36
N ASP A 53 -2.99 -11.86 -8.99
CA ASP A 53 -3.92 -12.08 -7.88
C ASP A 53 -3.31 -11.63 -6.54
N LEU A 54 -2.01 -11.85 -6.34
CA LEU A 54 -1.27 -11.34 -5.18
C LEU A 54 -1.18 -9.81 -5.18
N THR A 55 -0.88 -9.20 -6.33
CA THR A 55 -0.81 -7.73 -6.48
C THR A 55 -2.17 -7.09 -6.20
N TYR A 56 -3.26 -7.70 -6.65
CA TYR A 56 -4.62 -7.21 -6.37
C TYR A 56 -4.91 -7.16 -4.87
N LEU A 57 -4.52 -8.20 -4.12
CA LEU A 57 -4.68 -8.22 -2.67
C LEU A 57 -3.84 -7.14 -1.97
N LEU A 58 -2.63 -6.89 -2.47
CA LEU A 58 -1.81 -5.75 -2.03
C LEU A 58 -2.43 -4.40 -2.42
N THR A 59 -3.20 -4.33 -3.50
CA THR A 59 -3.93 -3.10 -3.88
C THR A 59 -5.11 -2.85 -2.94
N ILE A 60 -5.73 -3.91 -2.39
CA ILE A 60 -6.78 -3.79 -1.37
C ILE A 60 -6.21 -3.26 -0.04
N LEU A 61 -4.96 -3.60 0.29
CA LEU A 61 -4.25 -3.05 1.45
C LEU A 61 -4.18 -1.52 1.41
N GLU A 62 -4.09 -0.91 0.22
CA GLU A 62 -4.13 0.56 0.08
C GLU A 62 -5.53 1.15 0.31
N VAL A 63 -6.60 0.36 0.19
CA VAL A 63 -7.97 0.89 0.05
C VAL A 63 -8.85 0.67 1.28
N LYS A 64 -8.75 -0.45 2.02
CA LYS A 64 -9.85 -0.85 2.92
C LYS A 64 -9.55 -1.66 4.20
N SER A 65 -8.34 -2.15 4.45
CA SER A 65 -8.12 -3.13 5.53
C SER A 65 -6.86 -2.87 6.37
N SER A 66 -6.87 -3.28 7.65
CA SER A 66 -5.65 -3.30 8.47
C SER A 66 -4.59 -4.20 7.84
N LEU A 67 -3.32 -3.90 8.13
CA LEU A 67 -2.18 -4.71 7.71
C LEU A 67 -2.36 -6.17 8.13
N ASP A 68 -2.88 -6.41 9.35
CA ASP A 68 -3.15 -7.75 9.87
C ASP A 68 -4.19 -8.51 9.05
N ALA A 69 -5.27 -7.86 8.63
CA ALA A 69 -6.27 -8.48 7.77
C ALA A 69 -5.67 -8.86 6.40
N THR A 70 -4.77 -8.03 5.86
CA THR A 70 -4.06 -8.35 4.61
C THR A 70 -3.09 -9.51 4.80
N ILE A 71 -2.29 -9.50 5.87
CA ILE A 71 -1.36 -10.60 6.18
C ILE A 71 -2.13 -11.90 6.38
N ALA A 72 -3.24 -11.88 7.12
CA ALA A 72 -4.12 -13.03 7.30
C ALA A 72 -4.66 -13.53 5.94
N THR A 73 -5.09 -12.62 5.08
CA THR A 73 -5.58 -12.97 3.74
C THR A 73 -4.48 -13.60 2.88
N ILE A 74 -3.26 -13.04 2.85
CA ILE A 74 -2.13 -13.61 2.11
C ILE A 74 -1.79 -15.01 2.64
N LYS A 75 -1.75 -15.19 3.97
CA LYS A 75 -1.50 -16.50 4.59
C LYS A 75 -2.54 -17.54 4.19
N THR A 76 -3.82 -17.21 4.32
CA THR A 76 -4.95 -18.08 3.96
C THR A 76 -4.98 -18.40 2.47
N GLN A 77 -4.74 -17.41 1.60
CA GLN A 77 -4.81 -17.61 0.16
C GLN A 77 -3.59 -18.36 -0.37
N PHE A 78 -2.36 -18.01 0.00
CA PHE A 78 -1.16 -18.47 -0.71
C PHE A 78 -0.18 -19.32 0.08
N ILE A 79 -0.28 -19.40 1.41
CA ILE A 79 0.70 -20.12 2.24
C ILE A 79 0.08 -21.39 2.82
N SER A 80 -0.89 -21.23 3.70
CA SER A 80 -1.57 -22.21 4.57
C SER A 80 -1.82 -21.54 5.91
N PHE A 81 -2.94 -21.86 6.55
CA PHE A 81 -3.31 -21.36 7.86
C PHE A 81 -4.02 -22.51 8.61
N ASP A 82 -3.67 -22.74 9.89
CA ASP A 82 -4.25 -23.78 10.74
C ASP A 82 -4.36 -25.17 10.09
N ASP A 83 -3.25 -25.69 9.56
CA ASP A 83 -3.14 -27.00 8.90
C ASP A 83 -4.03 -27.18 7.66
N GLN A 84 -4.65 -26.11 7.16
CA GLN A 84 -5.40 -26.13 5.90
C GLN A 84 -4.50 -25.78 4.71
N PRO A 85 -4.67 -26.46 3.56
CA PRO A 85 -3.99 -26.09 2.34
C PRO A 85 -4.42 -24.68 1.88
N PRO A 86 -3.52 -23.90 1.24
CA PRO A 86 -3.85 -22.58 0.75
C PRO A 86 -5.03 -22.63 -0.24
N ILE A 87 -5.98 -21.70 -0.10
CA ILE A 87 -7.18 -21.64 -0.96
C ILE A 87 -6.79 -21.44 -2.43
N TYR A 88 -5.82 -20.55 -2.70
CA TYR A 88 -5.31 -20.32 -4.06
C TYR A 88 -4.67 -21.59 -4.62
N GLY A 89 -3.83 -22.27 -3.84
CA GLY A 89 -3.18 -23.51 -4.27
C GLY A 89 -4.21 -24.59 -4.63
N THR A 90 -5.26 -24.74 -3.82
CA THR A 90 -6.36 -25.69 -4.05
C THR A 90 -7.14 -25.34 -5.33
N ASN A 91 -7.53 -24.07 -5.49
CA ASN A 91 -8.26 -23.60 -6.66
C ASN A 91 -7.42 -23.70 -7.94
N LEU A 92 -6.13 -23.37 -7.86
CA LEU A 92 -5.19 -23.50 -8.97
C LEU A 92 -5.01 -24.96 -9.36
N GLN A 93 -4.87 -25.87 -8.38
CA GLN A 93 -4.76 -27.30 -8.66
C GLN A 93 -6.00 -27.84 -9.39
N GLN A 94 -7.20 -27.45 -8.93
CA GLN A 94 -8.45 -27.82 -9.59
C GLN A 94 -8.55 -27.23 -11.00
N PHE A 95 -8.09 -25.99 -11.20
CA PHE A 95 -8.01 -25.37 -12.52
C PHE A 95 -7.05 -26.12 -13.45
N LEU A 96 -5.85 -26.49 -12.99
CA LEU A 96 -4.86 -27.24 -13.77
C LEU A 96 -5.40 -28.62 -14.18
N GLN A 97 -6.09 -29.32 -13.28
CA GLN A 97 -6.75 -30.60 -13.58
C GLN A 97 -7.81 -30.48 -14.69
N ASN A 98 -8.52 -29.36 -14.75
CA ASN A 98 -9.54 -29.08 -15.76
C ASN A 98 -8.95 -28.54 -17.08
N ASN A 99 -7.66 -28.21 -17.12
CA ASN A 99 -7.01 -27.57 -18.27
C ASN A 99 -5.70 -28.31 -18.63
N PRO A 100 -5.76 -29.37 -19.47
CA PRO A 100 -4.62 -30.25 -19.76
C PRO A 100 -3.47 -29.57 -20.51
N PHE A 101 -3.66 -28.32 -20.94
CA PHE A 101 -2.65 -27.48 -21.60
C PHE A 101 -1.58 -26.93 -20.64
N TYR A 102 -1.81 -27.05 -19.33
CA TYR A 102 -0.87 -26.61 -18.31
C TYR A 102 -0.19 -27.80 -17.65
N ASN A 103 1.05 -27.59 -17.21
CA ASN A 103 1.71 -28.58 -16.37
C ASN A 103 0.97 -28.67 -15.03
N ASN A 104 0.67 -29.88 -14.55
CA ASN A 104 -0.08 -30.12 -13.30
C ASN A 104 0.72 -29.82 -12.03
N HIS A 105 1.82 -29.10 -12.14
CA HIS A 105 2.71 -28.77 -11.05
C HIS A 105 2.64 -27.27 -10.74
N ILE A 106 2.24 -26.96 -9.51
CA ILE A 106 2.28 -25.60 -8.98
C ILE A 106 3.74 -25.32 -8.57
N PRO A 107 4.35 -24.21 -9.02
CA PRO A 107 5.72 -23.88 -8.64
C PRO A 107 5.89 -23.72 -7.12
N ASP A 108 6.84 -24.45 -6.54
CA ASP A 108 7.17 -24.37 -5.10
C ASP A 108 7.59 -22.95 -4.65
N ASP A 109 8.09 -22.14 -5.59
CA ASP A 109 8.53 -20.76 -5.36
C ASP A 109 7.40 -19.82 -4.91
N PHE A 110 6.12 -20.14 -5.20
CA PHE A 110 4.99 -19.28 -4.84
C PHE A 110 4.80 -19.16 -3.33
N VAL A 111 4.95 -20.27 -2.61
CA VAL A 111 4.85 -20.28 -1.15
C VAL A 111 6.03 -19.52 -0.54
N HIS A 112 7.23 -19.70 -1.10
CA HIS A 112 8.43 -18.99 -0.66
C HIS A 112 8.31 -17.48 -0.87
N PHE A 113 7.81 -17.04 -2.03
CA PHE A 113 7.58 -15.64 -2.33
C PHE A 113 6.52 -15.02 -1.41
N ALA A 114 5.38 -15.69 -1.21
CA ALA A 114 4.35 -15.22 -0.29
C ALA A 114 4.87 -15.09 1.15
N LYS A 115 5.67 -16.07 1.63
CA LYS A 115 6.32 -16.01 2.94
C LYS A 115 7.30 -14.83 3.04
N ALA A 116 8.12 -14.62 2.02
CA ALA A 116 9.05 -13.50 1.97
C ALA A 116 8.31 -12.15 1.98
N LEU A 117 7.20 -12.03 1.24
CA LEU A 117 6.34 -10.85 1.23
C LEU A 117 5.73 -10.58 2.61
N VAL A 118 5.18 -11.61 3.27
CA VAL A 118 4.65 -11.47 4.65
C VAL A 118 5.75 -11.02 5.60
N HIS A 119 6.94 -11.64 5.52
CA HIS A 119 8.08 -11.24 6.33
C HIS A 119 8.48 -9.78 6.07
N SER A 120 8.55 -9.35 4.81
CA SER A 120 8.84 -7.97 4.44
C SER A 120 7.78 -6.99 4.93
N LEU A 121 6.50 -7.33 4.84
CA LEU A 121 5.41 -6.50 5.38
C LEU A 121 5.51 -6.37 6.90
N GLN A 122 5.73 -7.47 7.61
CA GLN A 122 5.90 -7.47 9.07
C GLN A 122 7.17 -6.72 9.52
N ALA A 123 8.28 -6.90 8.81
CA ALA A 123 9.53 -6.21 9.08
C ALA A 123 9.44 -4.70 8.78
N ARG A 124 8.67 -4.32 7.76
CA ARG A 124 8.41 -2.91 7.40
C ARG A 124 7.52 -2.21 8.43
N PHE A 125 6.58 -2.95 9.03
CA PHE A 125 5.65 -2.43 10.03
C PHE A 125 5.74 -3.25 11.33
N PRO A 126 6.88 -3.18 12.05
CA PRO A 126 7.13 -4.03 13.22
C PRO A 126 6.22 -3.72 14.42
N CYS A 127 5.55 -2.55 14.41
CA CYS A 127 4.61 -2.12 15.43
C CYS A 127 3.24 -1.85 14.79
N ASN A 128 2.50 -2.89 14.38
CA ASN A 128 1.20 -2.70 13.72
C ASN A 128 0.23 -1.84 14.57
N ASP A 129 0.20 -2.08 15.88
CA ASP A 129 -0.62 -1.32 16.83
C ASP A 129 -0.32 0.19 16.81
N LEU A 130 0.93 0.59 16.53
CA LEU A 130 1.30 2.00 16.41
C LEU A 130 0.69 2.61 15.14
N TYR A 131 0.73 1.90 14.01
CA TYR A 131 0.19 2.39 12.75
C TYR A 131 -1.34 2.43 12.77
N ASP A 132 -1.97 1.43 13.38
CA ASP A 132 -3.41 1.45 13.62
C ASP A 132 -3.80 2.59 14.57
N SER A 133 -3.02 2.84 15.62
CA SER A 133 -3.23 4.00 16.53
C SER A 133 -3.15 5.33 15.79
N MET A 134 -2.30 5.45 14.78
CA MET A 134 -2.13 6.67 13.99
C MET A 134 -3.34 7.02 13.12
N LYS A 135 -4.30 6.10 12.91
CA LYS A 135 -5.58 6.36 12.22
C LYS A 135 -6.44 7.41 12.92
N ILE A 136 -6.18 7.70 14.20
CA ILE A 136 -6.91 8.76 14.91
C ILE A 136 -6.75 10.12 14.22
N LEU A 137 -5.66 10.31 13.47
CA LEU A 137 -5.39 11.52 12.71
C LEU A 137 -6.12 11.57 11.36
N ASP A 138 -6.80 10.50 10.95
CA ASP A 138 -7.66 10.51 9.77
C ASP A 138 -8.97 11.25 10.09
N PRO A 139 -9.27 12.34 9.38
CA PRO A 139 -10.53 13.05 9.51
C PRO A 139 -11.80 12.20 9.42
N LYS A 140 -11.77 11.13 8.61
CA LYS A 140 -12.92 10.27 8.34
C LYS A 140 -13.27 9.37 9.51
N GLU A 141 -12.27 9.02 10.32
CA GLU A 141 -12.42 8.14 11.47
C GLU A 141 -12.95 8.90 12.70
N LEU A 142 -13.02 10.24 12.64
CA LEU A 142 -13.55 11.06 13.74
C LEU A 142 -15.03 10.77 14.01
N PRO A 143 -15.40 10.43 15.27
CA PRO A 143 -16.78 10.17 15.63
C PRO A 143 -17.70 11.38 15.41
N LEU A 144 -18.91 11.11 14.93
CA LEU A 144 -19.97 12.11 14.77
C LEU A 144 -20.58 12.54 16.11
N GLN A 145 -20.70 11.61 17.06
CA GLN A 145 -21.28 11.87 18.37
C GLN A 145 -20.25 12.54 19.30
N GLU A 146 -20.67 13.61 19.98
CA GLU A 146 -19.80 14.39 20.88
C GLU A 146 -19.31 13.58 22.08
N SER A 147 -20.17 12.71 22.63
CA SER A 147 -19.81 11.77 23.70
C SER A 147 -18.66 10.86 23.28
N ALA A 148 -18.74 10.23 22.10
CA ALA A 148 -17.70 9.37 21.56
C ALA A 148 -16.42 10.16 21.21
N LEU A 149 -16.58 11.38 20.71
CA LEU A 149 -15.46 12.26 20.38
C LEU A 149 -14.63 12.64 21.61
N SER A 150 -15.27 12.82 22.77
CA SER A 150 -14.59 13.19 24.02
C SER A 150 -13.51 12.18 24.43
N SER A 151 -13.78 10.89 24.28
CA SER A 151 -12.86 9.79 24.58
C SER A 151 -12.04 9.32 23.37
N TYR A 152 -12.34 9.81 22.16
CA TYR A 152 -11.68 9.36 20.93
C TYR A 152 -10.18 9.61 20.93
N GLY A 153 -9.41 8.56 20.63
CA GLY A 153 -7.97 8.59 20.45
C GLY A 153 -7.15 8.60 21.75
N ILE A 154 -7.75 8.39 22.92
CA ILE A 154 -7.03 8.46 24.21
C ILE A 154 -6.02 7.30 24.36
N GLU A 155 -6.44 6.07 24.08
CA GLU A 155 -5.58 4.88 24.21
C GLU A 155 -4.55 4.82 23.08
N GLU A 156 -4.96 5.18 21.87
CA GLU A 156 -4.09 5.29 20.70
C GLU A 156 -2.99 6.34 20.93
N LEU A 157 -3.35 7.51 21.49
CA LEU A 157 -2.36 8.51 21.87
C LEU A 157 -1.38 8.02 22.92
N LYS A 158 -1.78 7.11 23.80
CA LYS A 158 -0.87 6.54 24.79
C LYS A 158 0.24 5.76 24.09
N LEU A 159 -0.12 4.88 23.16
CA LEU A 159 0.81 4.13 22.30
C LEU A 159 1.71 5.05 21.46
N ILE A 160 1.12 6.06 20.82
CA ILE A 160 1.86 7.05 20.02
C ILE A 160 2.85 7.83 20.90
N CYS A 161 2.42 8.27 22.09
CA CYS A 161 3.27 8.99 23.03
C CYS A 161 4.40 8.12 23.58
N GLU A 162 4.13 6.85 23.89
CA GLU A 162 5.16 5.91 24.32
C GLU A 162 6.22 5.70 23.23
N HIS A 163 5.79 5.70 21.97
CA HIS A 163 6.70 5.52 20.84
C HIS A 163 7.46 6.79 20.46
N PHE A 164 6.82 7.95 20.36
CA PHE A 164 7.44 9.18 19.84
C PHE A 164 7.84 10.18 20.92
N GLY A 165 7.32 10.04 22.14
CA GLY A 165 7.53 10.96 23.25
C GLY A 165 8.58 10.55 24.28
N ASN A 166 9.15 9.35 24.12
CA ASN A 166 10.21 8.85 25.00
C ASN A 166 11.58 8.95 24.32
N GLN A 167 12.61 9.24 25.11
CA GLN A 167 14.00 9.18 24.63
C GLN A 167 14.37 7.72 24.32
N LYS A 168 14.94 7.49 23.15
CA LYS A 168 15.41 6.16 22.71
C LYS A 168 16.93 6.16 22.57
N HIS A 169 17.50 4.99 22.34
CA HIS A 169 18.93 4.84 22.04
C HIS A 169 19.09 4.10 20.71
N LYS A 170 19.99 4.59 19.85
CA LYS A 170 20.44 3.86 18.66
C LYS A 170 21.26 2.63 19.08
N SER A 171 21.50 1.71 18.14
CA SER A 171 22.33 0.52 18.35
C SER A 171 23.77 0.84 18.81
N ASN A 172 24.27 2.03 18.47
CA ASN A 172 25.57 2.55 18.91
C ASN A 172 25.52 3.33 20.24
N GLY A 173 24.40 3.29 20.97
CA GLY A 173 24.22 3.95 22.26
C GLY A 173 23.92 5.46 22.18
N ILE A 174 23.87 6.06 21.00
CA ILE A 174 23.56 7.50 20.86
C ILE A 174 22.09 7.75 21.24
N PRO A 175 21.80 8.71 22.15
CA PRO A 175 20.44 9.03 22.51
C PRO A 175 19.72 9.72 21.35
N VAL A 176 18.47 9.30 21.11
CA VAL A 176 17.53 9.92 20.18
C VAL A 176 16.49 10.64 21.02
N GLN A 177 16.43 11.95 20.86
CA GLN A 177 15.48 12.79 21.59
C GLN A 177 14.03 12.45 21.20
N PRO A 178 13.07 12.64 22.11
CA PRO A 178 11.65 12.58 21.79
C PRO A 178 11.31 13.49 20.60
N LEU A 179 10.49 12.99 19.68
CA LEU A 179 9.96 13.78 18.57
C LEU A 179 8.79 14.66 19.00
N ILE A 180 8.07 14.26 20.05
CA ILE A 180 6.95 15.03 20.60
C ILE A 180 7.07 15.12 22.13
N ASN A 181 6.47 16.16 22.70
CA ASN A 181 6.15 16.23 24.11
C ASN A 181 4.79 15.54 24.36
N SER A 182 4.78 14.41 25.05
CA SER A 182 3.55 13.63 25.28
C SER A 182 2.46 14.38 26.05
N SER A 183 2.83 15.22 27.01
CA SER A 183 1.86 16.02 27.78
C SER A 183 1.17 17.05 26.89
N GLU A 184 1.97 17.80 26.13
CA GLU A 184 1.43 18.83 25.25
C GLU A 184 0.67 18.22 24.07
N CYS A 185 1.16 17.12 23.48
CA CYS A 185 0.47 16.40 22.42
C CYS A 185 -0.96 15.97 22.83
N LYS A 186 -1.13 15.47 24.06
CA LYS A 186 -2.46 15.11 24.59
C LYS A 186 -3.38 16.33 24.70
N LYS A 187 -2.87 17.48 25.14
CA LYS A 187 -3.65 18.73 25.22
C LYS A 187 -4.03 19.24 23.83
N GLU A 188 -3.07 19.26 22.92
CA GLU A 188 -3.29 19.66 21.53
C GLU A 188 -4.37 18.80 20.86
N TRP A 189 -4.30 17.47 21.00
CA TRP A 189 -5.28 16.57 20.41
C TRP A 189 -6.71 16.82 20.91
N GLN A 190 -6.87 17.12 22.20
CA GLN A 190 -8.17 17.47 22.77
C GLN A 190 -8.80 18.71 22.13
N MET A 191 -8.00 19.61 21.57
CA MET A 191 -8.50 20.77 20.83
C MET A 191 -8.69 20.47 19.34
N VAL A 192 -7.73 19.76 18.72
CA VAL A 192 -7.71 19.50 17.28
C VAL A 192 -8.88 18.62 16.83
N LYS A 193 -9.25 17.57 17.58
CA LYS A 193 -10.34 16.66 17.18
C LYS A 193 -11.74 17.32 17.11
N TYR A 194 -11.91 18.48 17.74
CA TYR A 194 -13.14 19.29 17.67
C TYR A 194 -13.13 20.32 16.52
N MET A 195 -12.05 20.40 15.74
CA MET A 195 -11.99 21.27 14.57
C MET A 195 -12.88 20.69 13.46
N LYS A 196 -14.12 21.18 13.39
CA LYS A 196 -15.15 20.69 12.45
C LYS A 196 -14.74 20.77 10.98
N SER A 197 -13.86 21.71 10.61
CA SER A 197 -13.36 21.88 9.23
C SER A 197 -12.63 20.65 8.70
N ILE A 198 -12.09 19.82 9.59
CA ILE A 198 -11.30 18.64 9.24
C ILE A 198 -12.20 17.54 8.68
N ARG A 199 -13.43 17.40 9.21
CA ARG A 199 -14.36 16.29 8.95
C ARG A 199 -14.95 16.22 7.54
N ASN A 200 -14.83 17.29 6.76
CA ASN A 200 -15.46 17.39 5.45
C ASN A 200 -14.64 16.75 4.33
N TYR A 201 -13.53 16.10 4.67
CA TYR A 201 -12.57 15.58 3.70
C TYR A 201 -12.52 14.07 3.72
N ASP A 202 -12.70 13.48 2.55
CA ASP A 202 -12.62 12.04 2.32
C ASP A 202 -11.18 11.52 2.16
N ILE A 203 -10.19 12.40 2.16
CA ILE A 203 -8.80 12.04 1.95
C ILE A 203 -7.99 12.76 3.03
N ILE A 204 -7.23 11.97 3.82
CA ILE A 204 -6.44 12.49 4.95
C ILE A 204 -5.52 13.64 4.53
N ILE A 205 -4.86 13.53 3.37
CA ILE A 205 -3.98 14.57 2.80
C ILE A 205 -4.77 15.86 2.52
N GLU A 206 -5.95 15.77 1.90
CA GLU A 206 -6.76 16.93 1.56
C GLU A 206 -7.26 17.65 2.82
N GLY A 207 -7.67 16.88 3.83
CA GLY A 207 -8.11 17.42 5.12
C GLY A 207 -7.01 18.20 5.83
N TRP A 208 -5.81 17.63 5.93
CA TRP A 208 -4.67 18.31 6.57
C TRP A 208 -4.14 19.48 5.75
N HIS A 209 -4.09 19.37 4.43
CA HIS A 209 -3.73 20.49 3.55
C HIS A 209 -4.72 21.66 3.69
N HIS A 210 -6.03 21.39 3.78
CA HIS A 210 -7.01 22.42 4.04
C HIS A 210 -6.77 23.14 5.38
N ILE A 211 -6.43 22.42 6.44
CA ILE A 211 -6.11 23.04 7.74
C ILE A 211 -4.89 23.95 7.61
N TRP A 212 -3.80 23.48 7.02
CA TRP A 212 -2.58 24.28 6.90
C TRP A 212 -2.78 25.54 6.06
N SER A 213 -3.59 25.45 5.00
CA SER A 213 -3.89 26.58 4.12
C SER A 213 -4.88 27.57 4.73
N THR A 214 -5.86 27.11 5.53
CA THR A 214 -6.86 28.00 6.16
C THR A 214 -6.44 28.50 7.53
N ARG A 215 -5.51 27.82 8.20
CA ARG A 215 -5.00 28.15 9.53
C ARG A 215 -3.49 28.18 9.53
N SER A 216 -2.93 29.28 9.03
CA SER A 216 -1.48 29.50 8.93
C SER A 216 -0.73 29.34 10.26
N GLN A 217 -1.38 29.58 11.40
CA GLN A 217 -0.81 29.42 12.74
C GLN A 217 -0.92 28.01 13.31
N PHE A 218 -1.56 27.06 12.61
CA PHE A 218 -1.79 25.71 13.12
C PHE A 218 -0.50 25.03 13.57
N LYS A 219 0.56 25.12 12.74
CA LYS A 219 1.87 24.52 13.03
C LYS A 219 2.49 25.03 14.34
N ASN A 220 2.25 26.30 14.66
CA ASN A 220 2.79 26.94 15.86
C ASN A 220 1.92 26.66 17.10
N GLN A 221 0.60 26.53 16.91
CA GLN A 221 -0.36 26.28 17.99
C GLN A 221 -0.43 24.81 18.40
N PHE A 222 -0.23 23.89 17.45
CA PHE A 222 -0.32 22.44 17.65
C PHE A 222 0.92 21.72 17.09
N PRO A 223 2.14 22.06 17.55
CA PRO A 223 3.37 21.53 16.98
C PRO A 223 3.50 20.01 17.10
N ASN A 224 3.04 19.40 18.21
CA ASN A 224 3.17 17.97 18.43
C ASN A 224 2.21 17.17 17.54
N VAL A 225 0.94 17.59 17.45
CA VAL A 225 -0.03 16.97 16.53
C VAL A 225 0.41 17.17 15.09
N ASN A 226 0.95 18.34 14.74
CA ASN A 226 1.50 18.58 13.40
C ASN A 226 2.66 17.63 13.05
N ILE A 227 3.56 17.34 14.00
CA ILE A 227 4.63 16.34 13.80
C ILE A 227 4.02 14.96 13.54
N LEU A 228 3.05 14.53 14.34
CA LEU A 228 2.38 13.24 14.14
C LEU A 228 1.68 13.15 12.79
N VAL A 229 0.98 14.20 12.37
CA VAL A 229 0.34 14.27 11.04
C VAL A 229 1.38 14.15 9.95
N ASN A 230 2.50 14.85 10.04
CA ASN A 230 3.59 14.71 9.05
C ASN A 230 4.11 13.26 9.00
N ILE A 231 4.29 12.60 10.15
CA ILE A 231 4.68 11.18 10.19
C ILE A 231 3.62 10.31 9.50
N VAL A 232 2.33 10.49 9.81
CA VAL A 232 1.24 9.72 9.19
C VAL A 232 1.07 10.02 7.72
N LEU A 233 1.42 11.21 7.23
CA LEU A 233 1.41 11.47 5.81
C LEU A 233 2.64 10.85 5.14
N LEU A 234 3.79 10.77 5.81
CA LEU A 234 5.02 10.20 5.28
C LEU A 234 5.08 8.65 5.30
N VAL A 235 4.40 8.01 6.25
CA VAL A 235 4.41 6.55 6.43
C VAL A 235 3.68 5.79 5.30
N PRO A 236 2.48 6.19 4.84
CA PRO A 236 1.84 5.67 3.63
C PRO A 236 2.59 6.10 2.37
N LEU A 237 3.33 7.21 2.43
CA LEU A 237 4.29 7.64 1.40
C LEU A 237 5.58 6.78 1.41
N SER A 238 5.49 5.52 1.81
CA SER A 238 6.51 4.49 1.60
C SER A 238 5.86 3.29 0.90
N ASN A 239 5.04 3.54 -0.12
CA ASN A 239 4.73 2.52 -1.14
C ASN A 239 5.79 2.58 -2.25
N ALA A 240 5.89 1.55 -3.08
CA ALA A 240 6.86 1.49 -4.17
C ALA A 240 6.74 2.65 -5.19
N ASN A 241 5.64 3.39 -5.17
CA ASN A 241 5.46 4.61 -5.97
C ASN A 241 6.15 5.82 -5.31
N VAL A 242 6.13 5.95 -3.98
CA VAL A 242 6.93 6.99 -3.33
C VAL A 242 8.40 6.66 -3.33
N GLU A 243 8.84 5.42 -3.20
CA GLU A 243 10.27 5.11 -3.40
C GLU A 243 10.78 5.56 -4.79
N ARG A 244 9.92 5.51 -5.83
CA ARG A 244 10.22 6.08 -7.16
C ARG A 244 10.20 7.61 -7.18
N VAL A 245 9.26 8.28 -6.50
CA VAL A 245 9.18 9.75 -6.42
C VAL A 245 10.27 10.33 -5.51
N TYR A 246 10.64 9.64 -4.44
CA TYR A 246 11.67 9.99 -3.46
C TYR A 246 13.07 9.75 -4.04
N ALA A 247 13.31 8.65 -4.76
CA ALA A 247 14.55 8.44 -5.53
C ALA A 247 14.74 9.49 -6.64
N PHE A 248 13.67 10.11 -7.12
CA PHE A 248 13.71 11.17 -8.12
C PHE A 248 13.83 12.58 -7.53
N ASN A 249 13.37 12.79 -6.28
CA ASN A 249 13.34 14.12 -5.64
C ASN A 249 14.37 14.33 -4.51
N ASN A 250 15.04 13.28 -4.00
CA ASN A 250 16.02 13.46 -2.92
C ASN A 250 17.44 13.73 -3.43
N THR A 251 17.75 15.02 -3.47
CA THR A 251 19.10 15.58 -3.19
C THR A 251 19.12 16.39 -1.89
N SER A 252 18.10 16.32 -1.02
CA SER A 252 18.04 17.13 0.20
C SER A 252 17.72 16.30 1.46
N ASP A 253 18.66 16.27 2.39
CA ASP A 253 18.67 15.46 3.62
C ASP A 253 17.84 16.03 4.79
N ASN A 254 17.00 17.05 4.58
CA ASN A 254 16.25 17.71 5.66
C ASN A 254 14.72 17.62 5.46
N ILE A 255 14.05 16.92 6.38
CA ILE A 255 12.59 16.76 6.42
C ILE A 255 11.84 18.07 6.62
N GLU A 256 12.50 19.08 7.20
CA GLU A 256 11.96 20.43 7.42
C GLU A 256 11.94 21.28 6.14
N GLU A 257 12.71 20.90 5.11
CA GLU A 257 12.78 21.60 3.81
C GLU A 257 11.87 20.96 2.75
N PHE A 258 11.09 19.95 3.12
CA PHE A 258 10.20 19.25 2.18
C PHE A 258 9.08 20.17 1.67
N ASN A 259 9.09 20.45 0.37
CA ASN A 259 8.11 21.33 -0.27
C ASN A 259 6.79 20.59 -0.53
N TRP A 260 5.89 20.68 0.45
CA TRP A 260 4.55 20.09 0.41
C TRP A 260 3.70 20.58 -0.77
N ASP A 261 3.80 21.84 -1.16
CA ASP A 261 3.01 22.36 -2.30
C ASP A 261 3.45 21.71 -3.62
N LYS A 262 4.75 21.48 -3.79
CA LYS A 262 5.28 20.77 -4.97
C LYS A 262 4.84 19.31 -4.97
N ALA A 263 5.00 18.60 -3.84
CA ALA A 263 4.59 17.21 -3.71
C ALA A 263 3.07 17.03 -3.89
N PHE A 264 2.27 17.92 -3.31
CA PHE A 264 0.81 17.92 -3.43
C PHE A 264 0.36 18.26 -4.85
N ASN A 265 0.93 19.29 -5.49
CA ASN A 265 0.62 19.61 -6.89
C ASN A 265 1.00 18.47 -7.83
N GLN A 266 2.13 17.80 -7.58
CA GLN A 266 2.53 16.64 -8.36
C GLN A 266 1.57 15.47 -8.13
N TRP A 267 1.22 15.14 -6.89
CA TRP A 267 0.25 14.08 -6.56
C TRP A 267 -1.15 14.35 -7.12
N LYS A 268 -1.60 15.61 -7.01
CA LYS A 268 -2.84 16.12 -7.59
C LYS A 268 -2.82 16.09 -9.11
N ASN A 269 -1.68 16.32 -9.77
CA ASN A 269 -1.59 16.29 -11.23
C ASN A 269 -1.31 14.89 -11.78
N GLU A 270 -0.69 14.02 -10.99
CA GLU A 270 -0.33 12.66 -11.39
C GLU A 270 -1.50 11.69 -11.38
N HIS A 271 -2.69 12.08 -10.88
CA HIS A 271 -3.97 11.34 -10.99
C HIS A 271 -3.71 9.88 -11.36
N VAL A 272 -3.18 9.08 -10.42
CA VAL A 272 -2.95 7.64 -10.63
C VAL A 272 -4.23 7.15 -11.26
N ARG A 273 -4.15 6.82 -12.56
CA ARG A 273 -5.29 6.73 -13.48
C ARG A 273 -6.49 6.18 -12.72
N ARG A 274 -7.43 7.05 -12.33
CA ARG A 274 -8.73 6.60 -11.87
C ARG A 274 -9.31 5.90 -13.09
N VAL A 275 -9.26 4.58 -13.09
CA VAL A 275 -10.04 3.78 -14.03
C VAL A 275 -11.49 4.21 -13.78
N ASN A 276 -12.05 4.85 -14.80
CA ASN A 276 -13.38 5.46 -14.88
C ASN A 276 -13.59 6.81 -14.19
N THR A 277 -13.15 7.88 -14.86
CA THR A 277 -14.03 9.05 -15.06
C THR A 277 -14.68 8.93 -16.43
N ASN A 278 -15.77 8.16 -16.52
CA ASN A 278 -16.71 8.32 -17.63
C ASN A 278 -17.56 9.55 -17.32
N ASN A 279 -17.19 10.67 -17.93
CA ASN A 279 -18.09 11.79 -18.12
C ASN A 279 -18.83 11.56 -19.44
N VAL A 280 -20.16 11.52 -19.34
CA VAL A 280 -21.18 11.71 -20.39
C VAL A 280 -21.12 10.78 -21.60
#